data_AF-A0A7S2E6S1-F1
#
_entry.id   AF-A0A7S2E6S1-F1
#
_cell.length_a   1.000
_cell.length_b   1.000
_cell.length_c   1.000
_cell.angle_alpha   90.00
_cell.angle_beta   90.00
_cell.angle_gamma   90.00
#
_symmetry.space_group_name_H-M   'P 1'
#
loop_
_entity.id
_entity.type
_entity.pdbx_description
1 polymer ?
#
loop_
_entity_poly.entity_id
_entity_poly.type
_entity_poly.pdbx_seq_one_letter_code
_entity_poly.pdbx_strand_id
1 'polypeptide(L)'
;WQYEENWEAAFETYRSIYDEMIYRSPPEQRQHLMGMCRCLYNMGRYDLAIDAGGSAIEMNRHFPEVHKYVAFSHKAKGDRAAAIVTMTRAVLYEAPWDEKNIKANKALLKEVQRG
;
A
#
# COMPACT_ATOMS: atom_id res chain seq x y z
N TRP A 1 11.21 -17.66 -18.55
CA TRP A 1 9.80 -17.55 -18.15
C TRP A 1 9.64 -16.32 -17.28
N GLN A 2 9.32 -15.18 -17.88
CA GLN A 2 8.89 -13.99 -17.14
C GLN A 2 7.39 -14.19 -16.90
N TYR A 3 6.98 -14.38 -15.65
CA TYR A 3 5.57 -14.26 -15.29
C TYR A 3 5.17 -12.82 -15.59
N GLU A 4 4.29 -12.60 -16.56
CA GLU A 4 3.63 -11.31 -16.70
C GLU A 4 2.72 -11.13 -15.48
N GLU A 5 3.00 -10.11 -14.67
CA GLU A 5 2.16 -9.78 -13.52
C GLU A 5 0.80 -9.28 -14.02
N ASN A 6 -0.20 -10.16 -13.99
CA ASN A 6 -1.58 -9.82 -14.34
C ASN A 6 -2.30 -9.19 -13.14
N TRP A 7 -2.11 -7.89 -12.97
CA TRP A 7 -2.69 -7.11 -11.87
C TRP A 7 -4.22 -7.11 -11.86
N GLU A 8 -4.84 -7.16 -13.04
CA GLU A 8 -6.30 -7.21 -13.18
C GLU A 8 -6.83 -8.55 -12.63
N ALA A 9 -6.27 -9.68 -13.09
CA ALA A 9 -6.67 -10.99 -12.58
C ALA A 9 -6.42 -11.15 -11.07
N ALA A 10 -5.31 -10.61 -10.57
CA ALA A 10 -5.02 -10.60 -9.15
C ALA A 10 -6.04 -9.76 -8.37
N PHE A 11 -6.37 -8.56 -8.86
CA PHE A 11 -7.41 -7.71 -8.27
C PHE A 11 -8.76 -8.41 -8.26
N GLU A 12 -9.17 -9.05 -9.36
CA GLU A 12 -10.42 -9.79 -9.47
C GLU A 12 -10.49 -10.96 -8.48
N THR A 13 -9.36 -11.59 -8.17
CA THR A 13 -9.28 -12.65 -7.16
C THR A 13 -9.50 -12.08 -5.76
N TYR A 14 -8.93 -10.92 -5.43
CA TYR A 14 -9.23 -10.25 -4.16
C TYR A 14 -10.70 -9.81 -4.13
N ARG A 15 -11.19 -9.17 -5.19
CA ARG A 15 -12.57 -8.67 -5.29
C ARG A 15 -13.60 -9.78 -5.10
N SER A 16 -13.38 -10.97 -5.65
CA SER A 16 -14.35 -12.07 -5.59
C SER A 16 -14.57 -12.64 -4.19
N ILE A 17 -13.58 -12.52 -3.30
CA ILE A 17 -13.65 -13.01 -1.92
C ILE A 17 -13.82 -11.87 -0.91
N TYR A 18 -14.06 -10.64 -1.37
CA TYR A 18 -14.16 -9.47 -0.51
C TYR A 18 -15.33 -9.57 0.49
N ASP A 19 -16.47 -10.13 0.07
CA ASP A 19 -17.63 -10.33 0.95
C ASP A 19 -17.35 -11.34 2.07
N GLU A 20 -16.41 -12.26 1.86
CA GLU A 20 -15.97 -13.20 2.90
C GLU A 20 -15.01 -12.56 3.90
N MET A 21 -14.48 -11.35 3.62
CA MET A 21 -13.47 -10.69 4.43
C MET A 21 -13.96 -10.48 5.88
N ILE A 22 -15.26 -10.27 6.08
CA ILE A 22 -15.86 -10.11 7.42
C ILE A 22 -15.65 -11.32 8.34
N TYR A 23 -15.46 -12.51 7.77
CA TYR A 23 -15.22 -13.75 8.52
C TYR A 23 -13.73 -14.05 8.72
N ARG A 24 -12.83 -13.25 8.12
CA ARG A 24 -11.37 -13.45 8.22
C ARG A 24 -10.80 -12.75 9.44
N SER A 25 -9.63 -13.21 9.90
CA SER A 25 -8.93 -12.56 11.01
C SER A 25 -8.40 -11.18 10.61
N PRO A 26 -8.24 -10.22 11.55
CA PRO A 26 -7.73 -8.89 11.21
C PRO A 26 -6.40 -8.87 10.43
N PRO A 27 -5.42 -9.76 10.70
CA PRO A 27 -4.22 -9.88 9.85
C PRO A 27 -4.52 -10.24 8.39
N GLU A 28 -5.41 -11.22 8.16
CA GLU A 28 -5.79 -11.64 6.81
C GLU A 28 -6.53 -10.52 6.06
N GLN A 29 -7.45 -9.82 6.74
CA GLN A 29 -8.16 -8.67 6.17
C GLN A 29 -7.18 -7.58 5.72
N ARG A 30 -6.16 -7.26 6.52
CA ARG A 30 -5.13 -6.27 6.13
C ARG A 30 -4.27 -6.74 4.97
N GLN A 31 -3.89 -8.01 4.94
CA GLN A 31 -3.14 -8.58 3.82
C GLN A 31 -3.95 -8.52 2.53
N HIS A 32 -5.25 -8.78 2.61
CA HIS A 32 -6.18 -8.65 1.51
C HIS A 32 -6.25 -7.21 0.97
N LEU A 33 -6.51 -6.24 1.85
CA LEU A 33 -6.56 -4.81 1.50
C LEU A 33 -5.23 -4.29 0.93
N MET A 34 -4.09 -4.75 1.46
CA MET A 34 -2.77 -4.44 0.90
C MET A 34 -2.60 -5.00 -0.52
N GLY A 35 -3.03 -6.25 -0.74
CA GLY A 35 -3.04 -6.88 -2.05
C GLY A 35 -3.86 -6.09 -3.07
N MET A 36 -5.08 -5.68 -2.70
CA MET A 36 -5.92 -4.81 -3.52
C MET A 36 -5.24 -3.47 -3.81
N CYS A 37 -4.73 -2.78 -2.79
CA CYS A 37 -4.02 -1.51 -2.91
C CYS A 37 -2.85 -1.60 -3.91
N ARG A 38 -2.03 -2.65 -3.80
CA ARG A 38 -0.92 -2.91 -4.74
C ARG A 38 -1.43 -3.12 -6.18
N CYS A 39 -2.47 -3.92 -6.38
CA CYS A 39 -3.00 -4.16 -7.72
C CYS A 39 -3.55 -2.87 -8.33
N LEU A 40 -4.35 -2.12 -7.56
CA LEU A 40 -4.96 -0.85 -7.98
C LEU A 40 -3.90 0.19 -8.37
N TYR A 41 -2.82 0.29 -7.60
CA TYR A 41 -1.67 1.15 -7.95
C TYR A 41 -1.08 0.77 -9.31
N ASN A 42 -0.79 -0.51 -9.54
CA ASN A 42 -0.20 -0.96 -10.80
C ASN A 42 -1.15 -0.84 -12.00
N MET A 43 -2.46 -0.86 -11.77
CA MET A 43 -3.49 -0.60 -12.80
C MET A 43 -3.75 0.91 -13.03
N GLY A 44 -3.02 1.80 -12.34
CA GLY A 44 -3.23 3.25 -12.43
C GLY A 44 -4.52 3.76 -11.77
N ARG A 45 -5.19 2.92 -10.97
CA ARG A 45 -6.42 3.26 -10.23
C ARG A 45 -6.06 3.88 -8.88
N TYR A 46 -5.41 5.04 -8.92
CA TYR A 46 -4.76 5.64 -7.76
C TYR A 46 -5.71 6.03 -6.61
N ASP A 47 -6.91 6.52 -6.92
CA ASP A 47 -7.92 6.85 -5.90
C ASP A 47 -8.33 5.62 -5.09
N LEU A 48 -8.68 4.54 -5.80
CA LEU A 48 -9.06 3.28 -5.16
C LEU A 48 -7.88 2.67 -4.37
N ALA A 49 -6.65 2.82 -4.86
CA ALA A 49 -5.46 2.37 -4.14
C ALA A 49 -5.28 3.12 -2.81
N ILE A 50 -5.52 4.44 -2.81
CA ILE A 50 -5.47 5.27 -1.60
C ILE A 50 -6.56 4.83 -0.62
N ASP A 51 -7.79 4.57 -1.06
CA ASP A 51 -8.89 4.14 -0.18
C ASP A 51 -8.63 2.77 0.46
N ALA A 52 -8.24 1.78 -0.36
CA ALA A 52 -7.94 0.43 0.11
C ALA A 52 -6.72 0.41 1.06
N GLY A 53 -5.66 1.15 0.69
CA GLY A 53 -4.47 1.28 1.51
C GLY A 53 -4.73 2.05 2.81
N GLY A 54 -5.53 3.11 2.76
CA GLY A 54 -5.96 3.89 3.92
C GLY A 54 -6.69 3.02 4.93
N SER A 55 -7.63 2.21 4.47
CA SER A 55 -8.35 1.23 5.31
C SER A 55 -7.38 0.25 6.00
N ALA A 56 -6.39 -0.27 5.26
CA ALA A 56 -5.37 -1.15 5.84
C ALA A 56 -4.50 -0.46 6.92
N ILE A 57 -4.13 0.81 6.69
CA ILE A 57 -3.35 1.64 7.63
C ILE A 57 -4.17 1.93 8.89
N GLU A 58 -5.45 2.25 8.76
CA GLU A 58 -6.35 2.51 9.88
C GLU A 58 -6.50 1.27 10.77
N MET A 59 -6.59 0.07 10.17
CA MET A 59 -6.63 -1.19 10.90
C MET A 59 -5.32 -1.50 11.64
N ASN A 60 -4.17 -1.27 11.00
CA ASN A 60 -2.87 -1.37 11.65
C ASN A 60 -1.78 -0.63 10.86
N ARG A 61 -1.44 0.57 11.34
CA ARG A 61 -0.35 1.40 10.80
C ARG A 61 1.04 0.76 10.85
N HIS A 62 1.22 -0.31 11.63
CA HIS A 62 2.49 -1.03 11.69
C HIS A 62 2.66 -2.08 10.59
N PHE A 63 1.62 -2.32 9.78
CA PHE A 63 1.65 -3.31 8.71
C PHE A 63 2.52 -2.85 7.53
N PRO A 64 3.49 -3.66 7.10
CA PRO A 64 4.46 -3.26 6.09
C PRO A 64 3.89 -3.11 4.68
N GLU A 65 4.62 -2.38 3.84
CA GLU A 65 4.46 -2.21 2.40
C GLU A 65 3.25 -1.39 1.92
N VAL A 66 2.21 -1.21 2.75
CA VAL A 66 0.99 -0.55 2.30
C VAL A 66 1.16 0.97 2.09
N HIS A 67 1.95 1.64 2.94
CA HIS A 67 2.20 3.09 2.83
C HIS A 67 2.90 3.44 1.52
N LYS A 68 3.77 2.55 1.01
CA LYS A 68 4.48 2.73 -0.26
C LYS A 68 3.50 2.94 -1.41
N TYR A 69 2.49 2.06 -1.54
CA TYR A 69 1.53 2.14 -2.65
C TYR A 69 0.58 3.33 -2.50
N VAL A 70 0.19 3.70 -1.28
CA VAL A 70 -0.59 4.93 -1.03
C VAL A 70 0.22 6.17 -1.40
N ALA A 71 1.48 6.27 -0.94
CA ALA A 71 2.34 7.41 -1.26
C ALA A 71 2.63 7.53 -2.76
N PHE A 72 2.91 6.41 -3.43
CA PHE A 72 3.14 6.42 -4.87
C PHE A 72 1.87 6.76 -5.66
N SER A 73 0.70 6.36 -5.19
CA SER A 73 -0.59 6.77 -5.77
C SER A 73 -0.80 8.28 -5.64
N HIS A 74 -0.55 8.87 -4.46
CA HIS A 74 -0.58 10.33 -4.30
C HIS A 74 0.42 11.04 -5.23
N LYS A 75 1.66 10.54 -5.31
CA LYS A 75 2.69 11.10 -6.20
C LYS A 75 2.27 11.02 -7.66
N ALA A 76 1.71 9.90 -8.12
CA ALA A 76 1.24 9.73 -9.49
C ALA A 76 0.07 10.67 -9.83
N LYS A 77 -0.74 11.03 -8.83
CA LYS A 77 -1.78 12.06 -8.95
C LYS A 77 -1.25 13.50 -8.90
N GLY A 78 0.05 13.71 -8.72
CA GLY A 78 0.67 15.03 -8.54
C GLY A 78 0.56 15.60 -7.12
N ASP A 79 -0.03 14.87 -6.17
CA ASP A 79 -0.11 15.28 -4.76
C ASP A 79 1.16 14.86 -4.01
N ARG A 80 2.26 15.56 -4.31
CA ARG A 80 3.55 15.31 -3.69
C ARG A 80 3.53 15.57 -2.18
N ALA A 81 2.73 16.52 -1.71
CA ALA A 81 2.63 16.85 -0.29
C ALA A 81 2.07 15.65 0.50
N ALA A 82 0.94 15.07 0.05
CA ALA A 82 0.38 13.88 0.69
C ALA A 82 1.33 12.67 0.59
N ALA A 83 2.00 12.49 -0.54
CA ALA A 83 2.98 11.42 -0.70
C ALA A 83 4.13 11.50 0.34
N ILE A 84 4.67 12.70 0.58
CA ILE A 84 5.71 12.94 1.59
C ILE A 84 5.18 12.66 3.00
N VAL A 85 3.96 13.11 3.31
CA VAL A 85 3.34 12.86 4.62
C VAL A 85 3.17 11.36 4.85
N THR A 86 2.65 10.63 3.86
CA THR A 86 2.45 9.17 3.96
C THR A 86 3.76 8.43 4.14
N MET A 87 4.82 8.76 3.40
CA MET A 87 6.13 8.11 3.60
C MET A 87 6.81 8.50 4.91
N THR A 88 6.61 9.74 5.39
CA THR A 88 7.08 10.14 6.72
C THR A 88 6.43 9.28 7.81
N ARG A 89 5.12 9.04 7.68
CA ARG A 89 4.39 8.11 8.57
C ARG A 89 4.92 6.69 8.47
N ALA A 90 5.23 6.19 7.28
CA ALA A 90 5.82 4.86 7.10
C ALA A 90 7.16 4.71 7.83
N VAL A 91 8.02 5.74 7.82
CA VAL A 91 9.29 5.73 8.57
C VAL A 91 9.07 5.65 10.08
N LEU A 92 7.99 6.27 10.59
CA LEU A 92 7.70 6.32 12.03
C LEU A 92 6.92 5.09 12.52
N TYR A 93 6.02 4.56 11.69
CA TYR A 93 5.02 3.60 12.13
C TYR A 93 5.16 2.23 11.51
N GLU A 94 5.71 2.09 10.31
CA GLU A 94 5.72 0.79 9.65
C GLU A 94 6.87 -0.06 10.18
N ALA A 95 6.55 -1.19 10.81
CA ALA A 95 7.51 -2.08 11.50
C ALA A 95 8.73 -1.34 12.11
N PRO A 96 8.53 -0.39 13.04
CA PRO A 96 9.58 0.53 13.52
C PRO A 96 10.65 -0.18 14.37
N TRP A 97 10.41 -1.44 14.73
CA TRP A 97 11.38 -2.32 15.37
C TRP A 97 12.35 -2.96 14.37
N ASP A 98 12.08 -2.89 13.06
CA ASP A 98 12.93 -3.44 12.01
C ASP A 98 13.75 -2.32 11.34
N GLU A 99 15.05 -2.29 11.64
CA GLU A 99 15.99 -1.32 11.07
C GLU A 99 16.07 -1.41 9.53
N LYS A 100 15.91 -2.61 8.95
CA LYS A 100 15.89 -2.79 7.50
C LYS A 100 14.65 -2.11 6.92
N ASN A 101 13.50 -2.26 7.57
CA ASN A 101 12.27 -1.61 7.16
C ASN A 101 12.38 -0.08 7.25
N ILE A 102 12.90 0.45 8.37
CA ILE A 102 13.14 1.89 8.52
C ILE A 102 14.06 2.41 7.41
N LYS A 103 15.15 1.69 7.10
CA LYS A 103 16.09 2.09 6.04
C LYS A 103 15.44 2.08 4.66
N ALA A 104 14.61 1.09 4.37
CA ALA A 104 13.83 1.03 3.12
C ALA A 104 12.85 2.21 3.03
N ASN A 105 12.09 2.50 4.08
CA ASN A 105 11.14 3.60 4.12
C ASN A 105 11.81 4.97 4.02
N LYS A 106 13.00 5.15 4.61
CA LYS A 106 13.80 6.37 4.42
C LYS A 106 14.29 6.53 2.97
N ALA A 107 14.61 5.44 2.27
CA ALA A 107 14.99 5.49 0.86
C ALA A 107 13.80 5.89 -0.02
N LEU A 108 12.64 5.28 0.22
CA LEU A 108 11.38 5.62 -0.46
C LEU A 108 10.95 7.08 -0.19
N LEU A 109 11.08 7.58 1.05
CA LEU A 109 10.82 8.98 1.37
C LEU A 109 11.70 9.92 0.54
N LYS A 110 12.99 9.61 0.40
CA LYS A 110 13.90 10.39 -0.45
C LYS A 110 13.49 10.34 -1.93
N GLU A 111 13.01 9.21 -2.42
CA GLU A 111 12.52 9.07 -3.79
C GLU A 111 11.27 9.93 -4.04
N VAL A 112 10.32 9.93 -3.11
CA VAL A 112 9.12 10.78 -3.19
C VAL A 112 9.50 12.26 -3.10
N GLN A 113 10.53 12.61 -2.34
CA GLN A 113 11.06 13.97 -2.26
C GLN A 113 11.85 14.43 -3.49
N ARG A 114 12.25 13.54 -4.40
CA ARG A 114 13.11 13.88 -5.55
C ARG A 114 12.36 14.08 -6.88
N GLY A 115 11.04 13.87 -6.90
CA GLY A 115 10.20 14.11 -8.09
C GLY A 115 9.66 15.52 -8.15
#